data_AF-A0A8S0FLB5-F1
#
_entry.id   AF-A0A8S0FLB5-F1
#
_cell.length_a   1.000
_cell.length_b   1.000
_cell.length_c   1.000
_cell.angle_alpha   90.00
_cell.angle_beta   90.00
_cell.angle_gamma   90.00
#
_symmetry.space_group_name_H-M   'P 1'
#
loop_
_entity.id
_entity.type
_entity.pdbx_description
1 polymer ?
#
loop_
_entity_poly.entity_id
_entity_poly.type
_entity_poly.pdbx_seq_one_letter_code
_entity_poly.pdbx_strand_id
1 'polypeptide(L)'
;MSSISLIQPDRDLFSWPQYWAACFGPAPFLPMSREEMDQLGWDSCDIILVTGDAYVDHPSFGMAICGRMLEAQGFRVGIIAQPDWSSKDDFMRLGKPNLFFGVTAGNMDSVVQASLQRWR
;
A
#
# COMPACT_ATOMS: atom_id res chain seq x y z
N MET A 1 -42.19 -12.45 1.07
CA MET A 1 -41.24 -13.21 1.93
C MET A 1 -39.93 -12.44 1.93
N SER A 2 -39.67 -11.63 2.97
CA SER A 2 -38.44 -10.83 3.06
C SER A 2 -37.34 -11.71 3.64
N SER A 3 -36.27 -11.91 2.89
CA SER A 3 -35.05 -12.58 3.36
C SER A 3 -34.39 -11.72 4.43
N ILE A 4 -34.41 -12.16 5.68
CA ILE A 4 -33.60 -11.57 6.75
C ILE A 4 -32.14 -11.93 6.44
N SER A 5 -31.35 -10.92 6.06
CA SER A 5 -29.89 -11.06 6.01
C SER A 5 -29.39 -11.21 7.46
N LEU A 6 -28.85 -12.37 7.80
CA LEU A 6 -28.44 -12.72 9.17
C LEU A 6 -27.15 -12.02 9.63
N ILE A 7 -26.54 -11.19 8.77
CA ILE A 7 -25.33 -10.44 9.10
C ILE A 7 -25.53 -9.02 8.57
N GLN A 8 -26.00 -8.13 9.44
CA GLN A 8 -25.85 -6.70 9.24
C GLN A 8 -24.70 -6.22 10.12
N PRO A 9 -23.73 -5.44 9.58
CA PRO A 9 -22.68 -4.88 10.39
C PRO A 9 -23.28 -3.92 11.44
N ASP A 10 -22.76 -3.96 12.67
CA ASP A 10 -23.17 -3.04 13.76
C ASP A 10 -22.95 -1.58 13.38
N ARG A 11 -21.96 -1.33 12.50
CA ARG A 11 -21.52 0.00 12.10
C ARG A 11 -21.24 0.08 10.61
N ASP A 12 -21.49 1.27 10.04
CA ASP A 12 -21.06 1.60 8.70
C ASP A 12 -19.53 1.60 8.58
N LEU A 13 -19.02 1.16 7.43
CA LEU A 13 -17.58 1.07 7.16
C LEU A 13 -16.84 2.40 7.36
N PHE A 14 -17.51 3.52 7.08
CA PHE A 14 -16.92 4.87 7.16
C PHE A 14 -17.18 5.57 8.50
N SER A 15 -17.80 4.89 9.47
CA SER A 15 -18.09 5.46 10.80
C SER A 15 -16.90 5.39 11.78
N TRP A 16 -15.82 4.72 11.40
CA TRP A 16 -14.61 4.61 12.21
C TRP A 16 -13.85 5.93 12.25
N PRO A 17 -13.31 6.35 13.42
CA PRO A 17 -12.45 7.51 13.47
C PRO A 17 -11.18 7.26 12.64
N GLN A 18 -10.74 8.29 11.92
CA GLN A 18 -9.49 8.22 11.18
C GLN A 18 -8.31 8.03 12.14
N TYR A 19 -7.27 7.37 11.65
CA TYR A 19 -6.03 7.15 12.37
C TYR A 19 -5.32 8.50 12.63
N TRP A 20 -4.50 8.54 13.69
CA TRP A 20 -3.91 9.78 14.21
C TRP A 20 -3.09 10.55 13.15
N ALA A 21 -2.48 9.83 12.20
CA ALA A 21 -1.63 10.40 11.16
C ALA A 21 -2.41 11.10 10.04
N ALA A 22 -3.75 11.16 10.11
CA ALA A 22 -4.57 11.97 9.22
C ALA A 22 -4.18 13.47 9.21
N CYS A 23 -3.52 13.96 10.25
CA CYS A 23 -3.05 15.34 10.33
C CYS A 23 -1.97 15.71 9.30
N PHE A 24 -1.25 14.73 8.74
CA PHE A 24 -0.26 14.96 7.69
C PHE A 24 -0.89 15.20 6.31
N GLY A 25 -2.18 14.89 6.16
CA GLY A 25 -2.86 14.95 4.87
C GLY A 25 -2.40 13.87 3.87
N PRO A 26 -3.05 13.78 2.71
CA PRO A 26 -2.68 12.83 1.67
C PRO A 26 -1.39 13.26 0.96
N ALA A 27 -0.48 12.32 0.74
CA ALA A 27 0.71 12.49 -0.06
C ALA A 27 0.35 12.59 -1.56
N PRO A 28 1.07 13.40 -2.36
CA PRO A 28 0.86 13.45 -3.80
C PRO A 28 1.01 12.07 -4.46
N PHE A 29 1.99 11.29 -4.01
CA PHE A 29 2.25 9.90 -4.37
C PHE A 29 2.69 9.13 -3.13
N LEU A 30 2.39 7.83 -3.07
CA LEU A 30 2.91 6.96 -2.01
C LEU A 30 4.45 6.94 -2.08
N PRO A 31 5.16 7.24 -0.98
CA PRO A 31 6.61 7.25 -0.98
C PRO A 31 7.18 5.85 -1.24
N MET A 32 8.17 5.82 -2.10
CA MET A 32 8.99 4.69 -2.47
C MET A 32 10.40 4.76 -1.88
N SER A 33 10.86 5.94 -1.46
CA SER A 33 12.17 6.12 -0.84
C SER A 33 12.12 6.86 0.49
N ARG A 34 13.23 6.83 1.24
CA ARG A 34 13.32 7.54 2.52
C ARG A 34 13.34 9.05 2.33
N GLU A 35 13.94 9.51 1.24
CA GLU A 35 14.01 10.91 0.86
C GLU A 35 12.61 11.48 0.55
N GLU A 36 11.74 10.69 -0.07
CA GLU A 36 10.33 11.07 -0.30
C GLU A 36 9.56 11.12 1.03
N MET A 37 9.82 10.20 1.96
CA MET A 37 9.24 10.27 3.31
C MET A 37 9.67 11.54 4.05
N ASP A 38 10.95 11.92 3.93
CA ASP A 38 11.46 13.14 4.56
C ASP A 38 10.79 14.40 3.99
N GLN A 39 10.51 14.43 2.67
CA GLN A 39 9.75 15.52 2.04
C GLN A 39 8.30 15.61 2.55
N LEU A 40 7.70 14.46 2.90
CA LEU A 40 6.38 14.38 3.52
C LEU A 40 6.41 14.65 5.04
N GLY A 41 7.59 14.78 5.63
CA GLY A 41 7.78 14.92 7.08
C GLY A 41 7.46 13.63 7.86
N TRP A 42 7.55 12.48 7.21
CA TRP A 42 7.26 11.17 7.81
C TRP A 42 8.54 10.51 8.32
N ASP A 43 8.59 10.23 9.62
CA ASP A 43 9.70 9.49 10.24
C ASP A 43 9.69 7.98 9.91
N SER A 44 8.49 7.44 9.68
CA SER A 44 8.17 6.03 9.50
C SER A 44 6.86 5.84 8.72
N CYS A 45 6.72 4.72 8.01
CA CYS A 45 5.44 4.30 7.45
C CYS A 45 4.66 3.47 8.48
N ASP A 46 3.34 3.61 8.53
CA ASP A 46 2.49 2.74 9.34
C ASP A 46 2.27 1.41 8.62
N ILE A 47 2.07 1.47 7.30
CA ILE A 47 1.86 0.31 6.43
C ILE A 47 2.82 0.43 5.26
N ILE A 48 3.48 -0.67 4.90
CA ILE A 48 4.30 -0.74 3.69
C ILE A 48 3.70 -1.78 2.76
N LEU A 49 3.31 -1.36 1.57
CA LEU A 49 2.85 -2.25 0.52
C LEU A 49 4.04 -2.74 -0.29
N VAL A 50 4.17 -4.05 -0.48
CA VAL A 50 5.18 -4.66 -1.33
C VAL A 50 4.48 -5.25 -2.53
N THR A 51 4.83 -4.79 -3.73
CA THR A 51 4.23 -5.24 -4.99
C THR A 51 5.27 -5.82 -5.93
N GLY A 52 4.93 -6.95 -6.54
CA GLY A 52 5.70 -7.51 -7.64
C GLY A 52 5.65 -6.64 -8.89
N ASP A 53 4.58 -5.89 -9.12
CA ASP A 53 4.36 -5.08 -10.32
C ASP A 53 4.94 -3.65 -10.16
N ALA A 54 5.04 -2.91 -11.26
CA ALA A 54 5.39 -1.49 -11.22
C ALA A 54 4.31 -0.70 -10.48
N TYR A 55 4.74 0.31 -9.71
CA TYR A 55 3.79 1.23 -9.09
C TYR A 55 3.37 2.31 -10.09
N VAL A 56 2.07 2.31 -10.39
CA VAL A 56 1.40 3.39 -11.10
C VAL A 56 0.21 3.80 -10.23
N ASP A 57 0.19 5.06 -9.82
CA ASP A 57 -0.90 5.60 -9.01
C ASP A 57 -2.14 5.87 -9.85
N HIS A 58 -2.84 4.79 -10.21
CA HIS A 58 -4.01 4.84 -11.07
C HIS A 58 -5.07 3.85 -10.58
N PRO A 59 -6.38 4.20 -10.62
CA PRO A 59 -7.45 3.35 -10.10
C PRO A 59 -7.60 1.99 -10.80
N SER A 60 -6.95 1.76 -11.95
CA SER A 60 -6.87 0.44 -12.56
C SER A 60 -5.91 -0.52 -11.86
N PHE A 61 -5.12 -0.03 -10.90
CA PHE A 61 -4.10 -0.78 -10.18
C PHE A 61 -4.56 -1.01 -8.74
N GLY A 62 -4.83 -2.28 -8.38
CA GLY A 62 -5.41 -2.63 -7.07
C GLY A 62 -4.57 -2.18 -5.88
N MET A 63 -3.25 -2.25 -5.96
CA MET A 63 -2.34 -1.75 -4.92
C MET A 63 -2.44 -0.24 -4.71
N ALA A 64 -2.65 0.54 -5.78
CA ALA A 64 -2.85 1.98 -5.68
C ALA A 64 -4.17 2.28 -4.95
N ILE A 65 -5.27 1.60 -5.30
CA ILE A 65 -6.54 1.75 -4.59
C ILE A 65 -6.39 1.39 -3.11
N CYS A 66 -5.77 0.25 -2.79
CA CYS A 66 -5.57 -0.17 -1.41
C CYS A 66 -4.73 0.86 -0.62
N GLY A 67 -3.65 1.35 -1.20
CA GLY A 67 -2.81 2.37 -0.57
C GLY A 67 -3.56 3.69 -0.33
N ARG A 68 -4.29 4.17 -1.33
CA ARG A 68 -5.11 5.40 -1.23
C ARG A 68 -6.28 5.25 -0.27
N MET A 69 -6.90 4.09 -0.19
CA MET A 69 -7.94 3.80 0.80
C MET A 69 -7.37 3.88 2.23
N LEU A 70 -6.22 3.24 2.47
CA LEU A 70 -5.56 3.27 3.79
C LEU A 70 -5.11 4.70 4.14
N GLU A 71 -4.56 5.43 3.19
CA GLU A 71 -4.21 6.85 3.38
C GLU A 71 -5.45 7.71 3.69
N ALA A 72 -6.57 7.47 3.02
CA ALA A 72 -7.84 8.15 3.32
C ALA A 72 -8.40 7.81 4.72
N GLN A 73 -8.01 6.67 5.30
CA GLN A 73 -8.27 6.33 6.70
C GLN A 73 -7.25 6.96 7.67
N GLY A 74 -6.28 7.73 7.17
CA GLY A 74 -5.31 8.47 7.97
C GLY A 74 -4.01 7.73 8.25
N PHE A 75 -3.72 6.62 7.56
CA PHE A 75 -2.46 5.89 7.72
C PHE A 75 -1.37 6.46 6.83
N ARG A 76 -0.11 6.42 7.29
CA ARG A 76 1.06 6.69 6.43
C ARG A 76 1.43 5.42 5.68
N VAL A 77 1.26 5.44 4.37
CA VAL A 77 1.43 4.26 3.53
C VAL A 77 2.59 4.46 2.58
N GLY A 78 3.58 3.58 2.64
CA GLY A 78 4.67 3.51 1.66
C GLY A 78 4.51 2.34 0.70
N ILE A 79 5.20 2.37 -0.44
CA ILE A 79 5.19 1.27 -1.40
C ILE A 79 6.59 0.85 -1.86
N ILE A 80 6.81 -0.45 -1.94
CA ILE A 80 8.00 -1.10 -2.48
C ILE A 80 7.59 -1.86 -3.73
N ALA A 81 7.90 -1.30 -4.90
CA ALA A 81 7.59 -1.89 -6.18
C ALA A 81 8.82 -2.60 -6.77
N GLN A 82 8.60 -3.82 -7.27
CA GLN A 82 9.64 -4.65 -7.90
C GLN A 82 10.93 -4.77 -7.07
N PRO A 83 10.87 -5.15 -5.77
CA PRO A 83 12.09 -5.36 -5.00
C PRO A 83 12.90 -6.51 -5.61
N ASP A 84 14.23 -6.35 -5.60
CA ASP A 84 15.15 -7.45 -5.85
C ASP A 84 14.97 -8.51 -4.76
N TRP A 85 14.50 -9.70 -5.14
CA TRP A 85 14.29 -10.82 -4.23
C TRP A 85 15.60 -11.46 -3.76
N SER A 86 16.71 -11.18 -4.43
CA SER A 86 18.03 -11.67 -4.06
C SER A 86 18.67 -10.86 -2.92
N SER A 87 18.16 -9.65 -2.66
CA SER A 87 18.64 -8.77 -1.59
C SER A 87 17.52 -8.40 -0.61
N LYS A 88 17.82 -8.46 0.68
CA LYS A 88 16.93 -7.96 1.73
C LYS A 88 16.84 -6.43 1.77
N ASP A 89 17.81 -5.73 1.18
CA ASP A 89 17.96 -4.28 1.34
C ASP A 89 16.79 -3.52 0.71
N ASP A 90 16.27 -4.00 -0.42
CA ASP A 90 15.09 -3.42 -1.07
C ASP A 90 13.84 -3.49 -0.19
N PHE A 91 13.65 -4.58 0.54
CA PHE A 91 12.54 -4.73 1.49
C PHE A 91 12.72 -3.86 2.74
N MET A 92 13.95 -3.45 3.05
CA MET A 92 14.28 -2.62 4.22
C MET A 92 14.40 -1.12 3.88
N ARG A 93 14.28 -0.72 2.60
CA ARG A 93 14.53 0.65 2.13
C ARG A 93 13.68 1.72 2.84
N LEU A 94 12.44 1.38 3.20
CA LEU A 94 11.52 2.26 3.93
C LEU A 94 11.59 2.08 5.46
N GLY A 95 12.41 1.15 5.95
CA GLY A 95 12.48 0.77 7.35
C GLY A 95 11.34 -0.14 7.81
N LYS A 96 11.20 -0.28 9.13
CA LYS A 96 10.17 -1.12 9.75
C LYS A 96 8.83 -0.37 9.80
N PRO A 97 7.72 -0.97 9.36
CA PRO A 97 6.40 -0.37 9.47
C PRO A 97 5.90 -0.42 10.93
N ASN A 98 5.07 0.55 11.32
CA ASN A 98 4.49 0.57 12.67
C ASN A 98 3.40 -0.49 12.87
N LEU A 99 2.69 -0.87 11.81
CA LEU A 99 1.59 -1.83 11.85
C LEU A 99 1.97 -3.14 11.13
N PHE A 100 2.11 -3.13 9.80
CA PHE A 100 2.38 -4.36 9.03
C PHE A 100 2.91 -4.09 7.61
N PHE A 101 3.36 -5.17 6.97
CA PHE A 101 3.65 -5.23 5.53
C PHE A 101 2.48 -5.88 4.78
N GLY A 102 1.98 -5.22 3.73
CA GLY A 102 0.98 -5.79 2.83
C GLY A 102 1.63 -6.27 1.53
N VAL A 103 1.60 -7.58 1.25
CA VAL A 103 2.23 -8.13 0.04
C VAL A 103 1.18 -8.40 -1.03
N THR A 104 1.43 -7.96 -2.26
CA THR A 104 0.56 -8.17 -3.41
C THR A 104 1.36 -8.53 -4.66
N ALA A 105 0.80 -9.38 -5.53
CA ALA A 105 1.42 -9.69 -6.82
C ALA A 105 1.26 -8.54 -7.84
N GLY A 106 0.38 -7.57 -7.57
CA GLY A 106 0.04 -6.48 -8.49
C GLY A 106 -1.05 -6.86 -9.49
N ASN A 107 -1.12 -6.14 -10.61
CA ASN A 107 -2.20 -6.29 -11.59
C ASN A 107 -1.82 -7.22 -12.75
N MET A 108 -0.54 -7.59 -12.83
CA MET A 108 0.01 -8.51 -13.82
C MET A 108 0.04 -9.95 -13.28
N ASP A 109 -0.31 -10.92 -14.11
CA ASP A 109 -0.17 -12.33 -13.77
C ASP A 109 1.31 -12.76 -13.72
N SER A 110 1.60 -13.79 -12.93
CA SER A 110 2.96 -14.26 -12.66
C SER A 110 3.72 -14.76 -13.91
N VAL A 111 3.01 -15.11 -14.99
CA VAL A 111 3.61 -15.65 -16.22
C VAL A 111 4.27 -14.53 -17.04
N VAL A 112 3.58 -13.38 -17.16
CA VAL A 112 4.11 -12.23 -17.92
C VAL A 112 5.31 -11.62 -17.20
N GLN A 113 5.25 -11.46 -15.88
CA GLN A 113 6.34 -10.84 -15.12
C GLN A 113 7.61 -11.70 -15.08
N ALA A 114 7.49 -13.02 -14.88
CA ALA A 114 8.64 -13.93 -14.90
C ALA A 114 9.34 -13.94 -16.27
N SER A 115 8.58 -13.78 -17.35
CA SER A 115 9.14 -13.75 -18.71
C SER A 115 9.92 -12.48 -19.00
N LEU A 116 9.47 -11.32 -18.51
CA LEU A 116 10.14 -10.02 -18.76
C LEU A 116 11.46 -9.88 -17.97
N GLN A 117 11.56 -10.44 -16.77
CA GLN A 117 12.81 -10.42 -15.99
C GLN A 117 13.88 -11.40 -16.51
N ARG A 118 13.49 -12.40 -17.31
CA ARG A 118 14.42 -13.38 -17.91
C ARG A 118 15.11 -12.89 -19.19
N TRP A 119 14.62 -11.80 -19.77
CA TRP A 119 15.19 -11.16 -20.96
C TRP A 119 15.86 -9.81 -20.68
N ARG A 120 16.05 -9.46 -19.39
CA ARG A 120 17.01 -8.43 -18.93
C ARG A 120 18.30 -9.10 -18.52
#